data_AF-A0A3A8K8X3-F1
#
_entry.id   AF-A0A3A8K8X3-F1
#
_cell.length_a   1.000
_cell.length_b   1.000
_cell.length_c   1.000
_cell.angle_alpha   90.00
_cell.angle_beta   90.00
_cell.angle_gamma   90.00
#
_symmetry.space_group_name_H-M   'P 1'
#
loop_
_entity.id
_entity.type
_entity.pdbx_description
1 polymer ?
#
loop_
_entity_poly.entity_id
_entity_poly.type
_entity_poly.pdbx_seq_one_letter_code
_entity_poly.pdbx_strand_id
1 'polypeptide(L)'
;MTASFLTLPLLLCLGQASEPTPTEPPFQARLSFYATDEDLDAEGSATSFHAALEGHTPELASGLRAEAALSFFLTSSAAQGIGFVDNGSTVRLRYQPSGWEAGEGLSVAVHPLSTTRLYMGFSYPVTWERQAFPRRMTAESALELRLSRRRWDAFVALKSAPVLDDLLLEAPRRYALLAGGFLDVTSELRLAVKGTVLDRGQIPAAAIQGVELHVPVRGASLGAVWHRGAPVGNNVDLKLYTGDPTFFERFFQPETYPGGFAASVSLEGSLVSQGLVDPGTAPPQLSTQTGGAGALEARVKQGFWRAHALAYVRTLSFIQLDAPGFPPYQDFLLDAETHAEVSGTLGSDYHLQAWGLTPGLLVRVTRPAWLRNAPVGLPGSRYTAVFQGLNQLSILPEGVDPKLVVTAKATVRWDLGTVAGVLAEVSYTHDPNRTTFEDDVTGAPRPVLQPANAVGVSALLQARF
;
A
#
# COMPACT_ATOMS: atom_id res chain seq x y z
N MET A 1 -33.42 -0.66 -79.40
CA MET A 1 -32.16 -1.42 -79.52
C MET A 1 -31.85 -2.02 -78.16
N THR A 2 -31.73 -3.36 -78.14
CA THR A 2 -31.00 -4.23 -77.18
C THR A 2 -31.24 -4.05 -75.67
N ALA A 3 -32.03 -4.93 -75.03
CA ALA A 3 -31.60 -6.23 -74.41
C ALA A 3 -31.09 -5.98 -72.97
N SER A 4 -31.31 -6.76 -71.91
CA SER A 4 -31.91 -8.09 -71.73
C SER A 4 -31.64 -8.59 -70.28
N PHE A 5 -32.50 -9.50 -69.77
CA PHE A 5 -32.23 -10.62 -68.82
C PHE A 5 -31.72 -10.32 -67.37
N LEU A 6 -32.50 -10.59 -66.29
CA LEU A 6 -32.60 -11.86 -65.51
C LEU A 6 -31.28 -12.20 -64.76
N THR A 7 -31.16 -12.25 -63.41
CA THR A 7 -31.66 -13.28 -62.46
C THR A 7 -31.05 -13.07 -61.04
N LEU A 8 -31.79 -13.42 -59.97
CA LEU A 8 -31.31 -13.83 -58.62
C LEU A 8 -30.58 -15.22 -58.68
N PRO A 9 -30.09 -15.87 -57.60
CA PRO A 9 -29.15 -15.53 -56.51
C PRO A 9 -28.02 -16.61 -56.39
N LEU A 10 -26.95 -16.39 -55.62
CA LEU A 10 -26.19 -17.53 -55.03
C LEU A 10 -25.30 -17.09 -53.86
N LEU A 11 -25.64 -17.62 -52.69
CA LEU A 11 -24.78 -17.78 -51.52
C LEU A 11 -23.48 -18.52 -51.88
N LEU A 12 -22.36 -18.08 -51.31
CA LEU A 12 -21.40 -18.90 -50.53
C LEU A 12 -19.99 -18.29 -50.61
N CYS A 13 -19.34 -18.31 -49.44
CA CYS A 13 -17.94 -18.01 -49.18
C CYS A 13 -17.56 -16.53 -49.11
N LEU A 14 -17.59 -15.97 -47.91
CA LEU A 14 -16.37 -15.51 -47.25
C LEU A 14 -16.63 -15.31 -45.75
N GLY A 15 -15.98 -16.14 -44.95
CA GLY A 15 -15.39 -15.77 -43.68
C GLY A 15 -16.37 -15.42 -42.56
N GLN A 16 -16.44 -16.33 -41.58
CA GLN A 16 -16.72 -15.98 -40.20
C GLN A 16 -15.92 -14.72 -39.82
N ALA A 17 -16.58 -13.56 -39.77
CA ALA A 17 -16.11 -12.50 -38.92
C ALA A 17 -16.33 -13.02 -37.51
N SER A 18 -15.29 -13.63 -36.93
CA SER A 18 -15.15 -13.73 -35.48
C SER A 18 -15.62 -12.40 -34.91
N GLU A 19 -16.61 -12.46 -33.99
CA GLU A 19 -16.93 -11.31 -33.15
C GLU A 19 -15.61 -10.65 -32.75
N PRO A 20 -15.45 -9.33 -32.89
CA PRO A 20 -14.25 -8.67 -32.42
C PRO A 20 -14.14 -9.00 -30.94
N THR A 21 -13.20 -9.89 -30.61
CA THR A 21 -12.69 -10.06 -29.25
C THR A 21 -12.47 -8.64 -28.75
N PRO A 22 -13.05 -8.23 -27.60
CA PRO A 22 -12.97 -6.84 -27.16
C PRO A 22 -11.50 -6.42 -27.17
N THR A 23 -11.12 -5.62 -28.18
CA THR A 23 -9.75 -5.19 -28.34
C THR A 23 -9.54 -4.20 -27.22
N GLU A 24 -8.80 -4.62 -26.20
CA GLU A 24 -8.37 -3.73 -25.13
C GLU A 24 -7.75 -2.49 -25.81
N PRO A 25 -8.22 -1.27 -25.46
CA PRO A 25 -7.77 -0.08 -26.14
C PRO A 25 -6.25 0.04 -25.95
N PRO A 26 -5.50 0.42 -27.00
CA PRO A 26 -4.04 0.44 -26.96
C PRO A 26 -3.47 1.40 -25.92
N PHE A 27 -4.28 2.35 -25.46
CA PHE A 27 -4.00 3.24 -24.36
C PHE A 27 -5.24 3.40 -23.46
N GLN A 28 -4.99 3.68 -22.18
CA GLN A 28 -6.00 4.12 -21.21
C GLN A 28 -5.40 5.23 -20.36
N ALA A 29 -6.16 6.30 -20.12
CA ALA A 29 -5.72 7.37 -19.22
C ALA A 29 -6.69 7.56 -18.06
N ARG A 30 -6.15 7.90 -16.89
CA ARG A 30 -6.93 8.16 -15.67
C ARG A 30 -6.39 9.40 -15.00
N LEU A 31 -7.31 10.28 -14.62
CA LEU A 31 -7.01 11.47 -13.83
C LEU A 31 -7.80 11.38 -12.54
N SER A 32 -7.14 11.49 -11.39
CA SER A 32 -7.79 11.43 -10.09
C SER A 32 -7.45 12.66 -9.26
N PHE A 33 -8.43 13.17 -8.52
CA PHE A 33 -8.24 14.20 -7.51
C PHE A 33 -8.63 13.63 -6.16
N TYR A 34 -7.77 13.79 -5.17
CA TYR A 34 -8.03 13.38 -3.80
C TYR A 34 -7.85 14.58 -2.87
N ALA A 35 -8.83 14.79 -2.00
CA ALA A 35 -8.78 15.77 -0.92
C ALA A 35 -9.15 15.09 0.38
N THR A 36 -8.49 15.47 1.47
CA THR A 36 -8.79 14.97 2.80
C THR A 36 -8.51 16.02 3.85
N ASP A 37 -9.32 16.00 4.89
CA ASP A 37 -9.13 16.69 6.14
C ASP A 37 -9.45 15.69 7.26
N GLU A 38 -8.48 15.38 8.12
CA GLU A 38 -8.68 14.39 9.18
C GLU A 38 -9.36 14.97 10.42
N ASP A 39 -9.33 16.29 10.59
CA ASP A 39 -9.96 17.01 11.70
C ASP A 39 -10.30 18.45 11.29
N LEU A 40 -11.57 18.70 10.99
CA LEU A 40 -12.08 20.00 10.54
C LEU A 40 -11.87 21.13 11.57
N ASP A 41 -11.66 20.79 12.84
CA ASP A 41 -11.41 21.76 13.90
C ASP A 41 -9.91 22.12 14.02
N ALA A 42 -9.04 21.42 13.28
CA ALA A 42 -7.60 21.64 13.24
C ALA A 42 -7.14 22.11 11.84
N GLU A 43 -5.96 22.75 11.78
CA GLU A 43 -5.33 23.02 10.49
C GLU A 43 -4.72 21.71 9.94
N GLY A 44 -5.14 21.27 8.75
CA GLY A 44 -4.63 19.98 8.25
C GLY A 44 -5.15 19.43 6.93
N SER A 45 -5.72 20.25 6.04
CA SER A 45 -6.23 19.73 4.76
C SER A 45 -5.10 19.37 3.78
N ALA A 46 -5.21 18.22 3.13
CA ALA A 46 -4.30 17.78 2.07
C ALA A 46 -5.04 17.52 0.77
N THR A 47 -4.47 17.96 -0.35
CA THR A 47 -4.97 17.67 -1.70
C THR A 47 -3.87 17.09 -2.56
N SER A 48 -4.21 16.12 -3.40
CA SER A 48 -3.31 15.52 -4.38
C SER A 48 -4.02 15.30 -5.70
N PHE A 49 -3.32 15.55 -6.80
CA PHE A 49 -3.78 15.22 -8.14
C PHE A 49 -2.93 14.07 -8.68
N HIS A 50 -3.56 13.06 -9.24
CA HIS A 50 -2.92 11.86 -9.78
C HIS A 50 -3.23 11.74 -11.27
N ALA A 51 -2.20 11.47 -12.06
CA ALA A 51 -2.33 11.16 -13.48
C ALA A 51 -1.70 9.81 -13.76
N ALA A 52 -2.44 8.95 -14.45
CA ALA A 52 -1.96 7.67 -14.96
C ALA A 52 -2.25 7.52 -16.45
N LEU A 53 -1.29 6.97 -17.18
CA LEU A 53 -1.38 6.59 -18.58
C LEU A 53 -0.81 5.19 -18.73
N GLU A 54 -1.61 4.27 -19.25
CA GLU A 54 -1.21 2.90 -19.53
C GLU A 54 -1.34 2.66 -21.03
N GLY A 55 -0.45 1.86 -21.59
CA GLY A 55 -0.55 1.46 -22.99
C GLY A 55 0.24 0.20 -23.29
N HIS A 56 -0.09 -0.43 -24.41
CA HIS A 56 0.60 -1.61 -24.90
C HIS A 56 0.77 -1.56 -26.41
N THR A 57 1.80 -2.26 -26.90
CA THR A 57 2.01 -2.44 -28.33
C THR A 57 1.10 -3.54 -28.86
N PRO A 58 0.91 -3.61 -30.19
CA PRO A 58 0.63 -4.89 -30.85
C PRO A 58 1.70 -5.94 -30.53
N GLU A 59 1.47 -7.19 -30.92
CA GLU A 59 2.51 -8.21 -30.82
C GLU A 59 3.77 -7.80 -31.62
N LEU A 60 4.90 -7.75 -30.94
CA LEU A 60 6.22 -7.46 -31.52
C LEU A 60 6.79 -8.70 -32.22
N ALA A 61 6.47 -9.87 -31.67
CA ALA A 61 6.69 -11.20 -32.21
C ALA A 61 5.60 -12.13 -31.65
N SER A 62 5.47 -13.34 -32.17
CA SER A 62 4.45 -14.32 -31.70
C SER A 62 4.44 -14.44 -30.17
N GLY A 63 3.36 -13.96 -29.55
CA GLY A 63 3.18 -13.97 -28.09
C GLY A 63 4.00 -12.95 -27.29
N LEU A 64 4.83 -12.11 -27.92
CA LEU A 64 5.64 -11.07 -27.27
C LEU A 64 4.99 -9.69 -27.44
N ARG A 65 4.75 -8.98 -26.33
CA ARG A 65 4.23 -7.61 -26.32
C ARG A 65 5.00 -6.71 -25.35
N ALA A 66 5.04 -5.43 -25.66
CA ALA A 66 5.54 -4.40 -24.73
C ALA A 66 4.36 -3.65 -24.10
N GLU A 67 4.50 -3.33 -22.83
CA GLU A 67 3.55 -2.57 -22.02
C GLU A 67 4.31 -1.43 -21.32
N ALA A 68 3.67 -0.29 -21.15
CA ALA A 68 4.21 0.81 -20.37
C ALA A 68 3.09 1.44 -19.54
N ALA A 69 3.45 1.87 -18.33
CA ALA A 69 2.59 2.67 -17.48
C ALA A 69 3.37 3.86 -16.94
N LEU A 70 2.74 5.03 -16.98
CA LEU A 70 3.18 6.26 -16.35
C LEU A 70 2.19 6.59 -15.24
N SER A 71 2.67 6.87 -14.04
CA SER A 71 1.81 7.15 -12.88
C SER A 71 2.48 8.16 -11.96
N PHE A 72 1.89 9.34 -11.80
CA PHE A 72 2.49 10.45 -11.04
C PHE A 72 1.47 11.17 -10.19
N PHE A 73 1.91 11.63 -9.02
CA PHE A 73 1.23 12.66 -8.25
C PHE A 73 1.80 14.04 -8.55
N LEU A 74 0.91 15.00 -8.74
CA LEU A 74 1.19 16.42 -8.75
C LEU A 74 0.82 16.97 -7.39
N THR A 75 1.81 17.54 -6.71
CA THR A 75 1.65 18.19 -5.41
C THR A 75 2.06 19.65 -5.55
N SER A 76 1.29 20.55 -4.95
CA SER A 76 1.65 21.96 -4.87
C SER A 76 2.02 22.25 -3.42
N SER A 77 3.21 22.80 -3.20
CA SER A 77 3.55 23.40 -1.92
C SER A 77 3.73 24.89 -2.11
N ALA A 78 3.18 25.69 -1.19
CA ALA A 78 3.21 27.16 -1.26
C ALA A 78 4.64 27.73 -1.33
N ALA A 79 5.65 26.96 -0.92
CA ALA A 79 7.05 27.37 -0.87
C ALA A 79 7.93 26.84 -2.02
N GLN A 80 7.56 25.75 -2.71
CA GLN A 80 8.46 25.07 -3.67
C GLN A 80 7.87 24.86 -5.08
N GLY A 81 6.66 25.39 -5.36
CA GLY A 81 6.03 25.25 -6.67
C GLY A 81 5.29 23.92 -6.85
N ILE A 82 5.30 23.39 -8.09
CA ILE A 82 4.65 22.12 -8.44
C ILE A 82 5.70 21.01 -8.43
N GLY A 83 5.54 20.01 -7.57
CA GLY A 83 6.37 18.81 -7.49
C GLY A 83 5.68 17.60 -8.13
N PHE A 84 6.48 16.74 -8.78
CA PHE A 84 6.05 15.45 -9.32
C PHE A 84 6.61 14.32 -8.47
N VAL A 85 5.75 13.37 -8.08
CA VAL A 85 6.15 12.16 -7.36
C VAL A 85 5.70 10.94 -8.16
N ASP A 86 6.63 10.09 -8.56
CA ASP A 86 6.31 8.85 -9.27
C ASP A 86 5.59 7.84 -8.36
N ASN A 87 4.48 7.29 -8.86
CA ASN A 87 3.65 6.29 -8.19
C ASN A 87 3.74 4.91 -8.88
N GLY A 88 4.93 4.57 -9.34
CA GLY A 88 5.26 3.26 -9.91
C GLY A 88 5.08 3.19 -11.42
N SER A 89 5.64 4.17 -12.13
CA SER A 89 5.81 4.04 -13.59
C SER A 89 6.63 2.78 -13.90
N THR A 90 6.29 2.09 -14.99
CA THR A 90 6.90 0.81 -15.36
C THR A 90 6.97 0.65 -16.87
N VAL A 91 7.97 -0.09 -17.32
CA VAL A 91 8.04 -0.66 -18.67
C VAL A 91 8.12 -2.17 -18.52
N ARG A 92 7.32 -2.91 -19.28
CA ARG A 92 7.27 -4.37 -19.19
C ARG A 92 7.30 -5.01 -20.58
N LEU A 93 8.06 -6.09 -20.69
CA LEU A 93 7.95 -7.03 -21.80
C LEU A 93 7.26 -8.29 -21.29
N ARG A 94 6.25 -8.75 -22.03
CA ARG A 94 5.50 -9.97 -21.70
C ARG A 94 5.55 -10.92 -22.87
N TYR A 95 5.97 -12.15 -22.59
CA TYR A 95 6.04 -13.24 -23.54
C TYR A 95 5.11 -14.38 -23.11
N GLN A 96 4.14 -14.71 -23.95
CA GLN A 96 3.24 -15.84 -23.81
C GLN A 96 3.60 -16.91 -24.88
N PRO A 97 4.24 -18.02 -24.49
CA PRO A 97 4.52 -19.11 -25.41
C PRO A 97 3.26 -19.70 -26.05
N SER A 98 3.39 -20.21 -27.28
CA SER A 98 2.28 -20.89 -27.97
C SER A 98 1.76 -22.07 -27.15
N GLY A 99 0.44 -22.15 -27.00
CA GLY A 99 -0.22 -23.22 -26.23
C GLY A 99 -0.33 -22.94 -24.73
N TRP A 100 0.19 -21.81 -24.24
CA TRP A 100 -0.04 -21.34 -22.88
C TRP A 100 -1.37 -20.58 -22.79
N GLU A 101 -2.06 -20.71 -21.65
CA GLU A 101 -3.35 -20.05 -21.43
C GLU A 101 -3.19 -18.52 -21.32
N ALA A 102 -4.27 -17.79 -21.63
CA ALA A 102 -4.29 -16.34 -21.41
C ALA A 102 -4.02 -16.04 -19.93
N GLY A 103 -3.00 -15.23 -19.66
CA GLY A 103 -2.55 -14.97 -18.28
C GLY A 103 -1.22 -15.63 -17.94
N GLU A 104 -0.89 -16.75 -18.57
CA GLU A 104 0.41 -17.41 -18.41
C GLU A 104 1.50 -16.67 -19.22
N GLY A 105 2.75 -16.83 -18.82
CA GLY A 105 3.88 -16.29 -19.57
C GLY A 105 5.08 -15.94 -18.72
N LEU A 106 6.07 -15.36 -19.38
CA LEU A 106 7.22 -14.73 -18.77
C LEU A 106 7.08 -13.22 -18.90
N SER A 107 7.46 -12.48 -17.87
CA SER A 107 7.55 -11.03 -17.97
C SER A 107 8.81 -10.48 -17.33
N VAL A 108 9.37 -9.45 -17.97
CA VAL A 108 10.44 -8.62 -17.45
C VAL A 108 9.89 -7.22 -17.28
N ALA A 109 9.93 -6.66 -16.07
CA ALA A 109 9.46 -5.31 -15.78
C ALA A 109 10.59 -4.47 -15.19
N VAL A 110 10.67 -3.22 -15.63
CA VAL A 110 11.61 -2.21 -15.13
C VAL A 110 10.80 -1.09 -14.49
N HIS A 111 11.17 -0.76 -13.26
CA HIS A 111 10.61 0.33 -12.47
C HIS A 111 11.69 1.41 -12.31
N PRO A 112 11.75 2.43 -13.18
CA PRO A 112 12.90 3.31 -13.25
C PRO A 112 12.96 4.38 -12.15
N LEU A 113 11.81 4.80 -11.61
CA LEU A 113 11.70 5.99 -10.74
C LEU A 113 11.17 5.67 -9.33
N SER A 114 10.34 4.65 -9.20
CA SER A 114 9.74 4.25 -7.93
C SER A 114 9.49 2.75 -7.90
N THR A 115 9.75 2.15 -6.74
CA THR A 115 9.60 0.72 -6.49
C THR A 115 8.46 0.42 -5.53
N THR A 116 7.58 1.40 -5.26
CA THR A 116 6.48 1.29 -4.28
C THR A 116 5.50 0.16 -4.58
N ARG A 117 5.47 -0.34 -5.83
CA ARG A 117 4.68 -1.50 -6.29
C ARG A 117 5.35 -2.86 -6.00
N LEU A 118 6.65 -2.87 -5.73
CA LEU A 118 7.41 -4.04 -5.32
C LEU A 118 7.53 -4.02 -3.80
N TYR A 119 6.64 -4.75 -3.13
CA TYR A 119 6.58 -4.79 -1.67
C TYR A 119 6.29 -6.20 -1.17
N MET A 120 6.62 -6.41 0.10
CA MET A 120 6.37 -7.64 0.85
C MET A 120 5.01 -7.58 1.55
N GLY A 121 4.45 -8.74 1.84
CA GLY A 121 3.08 -8.87 2.34
C GLY A 121 2.01 -8.83 1.25
N PHE A 122 0.75 -8.99 1.66
CA PHE A 122 -0.41 -9.20 0.77
C PHE A 122 -1.61 -8.29 1.08
N SER A 123 -1.77 -7.88 2.34
CA SER A 123 -2.96 -7.20 2.87
C SER A 123 -2.55 -5.91 3.56
N TYR A 124 -3.26 -4.81 3.32
CA TYR A 124 -3.02 -3.57 4.05
C TYR A 124 -3.68 -3.65 5.43
N PRO A 125 -3.02 -3.16 6.50
CA PRO A 125 -1.79 -2.36 6.52
C PRO A 125 -0.52 -3.18 6.91
N VAL A 126 -0.51 -4.49 6.67
CA VAL A 126 0.61 -5.39 7.07
C VAL A 126 1.65 -5.63 5.96
N THR A 127 1.52 -4.93 4.84
CA THR A 127 2.56 -4.87 3.80
C THR A 127 3.79 -4.09 4.28
N TRP A 128 4.98 -4.43 3.80
CA TRP A 128 6.25 -3.81 4.20
C TRP A 128 7.27 -3.78 3.04
N GLU A 129 8.40 -3.10 3.21
CA GLU A 129 9.48 -2.96 2.20
C GLU A 129 9.04 -2.32 0.89
N ARG A 130 8.15 -1.34 1.00
CA ARG A 130 7.73 -0.49 -0.13
C ARG A 130 8.89 0.40 -0.55
N GLN A 131 9.63 0.91 0.44
CA GLN A 131 10.83 1.72 0.28
C GLN A 131 12.01 1.00 0.95
N ALA A 132 12.90 0.41 0.15
CA ALA A 132 14.02 -0.37 0.67
C ALA A 132 15.10 0.53 1.29
N PHE A 133 15.27 1.74 0.75
CA PHE A 133 16.35 2.65 1.14
C PHE A 133 15.83 4.00 1.63
N PRO A 134 15.62 4.17 2.96
CA PRO A 134 15.13 5.43 3.54
C PRO A 134 16.04 6.62 3.30
N ARG A 135 17.36 6.41 3.23
CA ARG A 135 18.40 7.46 3.04
C ARG A 135 18.98 7.49 1.62
N ARG A 136 18.17 7.11 0.63
CA ARG A 136 18.57 7.22 -0.79
C ARG A 136 18.78 8.67 -1.20
N MET A 137 19.79 8.90 -2.04
CA MET A 137 20.09 10.23 -2.62
C MET A 137 19.29 10.51 -3.89
N THR A 138 18.80 9.47 -4.56
CA THR A 138 18.02 9.56 -5.80
C THR A 138 16.84 8.60 -5.76
N ALA A 139 16.06 8.57 -6.84
CA ALA A 139 15.04 7.56 -7.07
C ALA A 139 15.56 6.13 -6.82
N GLU A 140 14.67 5.28 -6.29
CA GLU A 140 14.89 3.84 -6.17
C GLU A 140 14.36 3.21 -7.47
N SER A 141 15.19 2.37 -8.08
CA SER A 141 14.85 1.66 -9.32
C SER A 141 14.79 0.16 -9.07
N ALA A 142 14.07 -0.58 -9.91
CA ALA A 142 14.03 -2.02 -9.82
C ALA A 142 13.85 -2.74 -11.16
N LEU A 143 14.28 -3.99 -11.16
CA LEU A 143 14.04 -4.97 -12.22
C LEU A 143 13.28 -6.14 -11.61
N GLU A 144 12.19 -6.56 -12.24
CA GLU A 144 11.41 -7.75 -11.86
C GLU A 144 11.38 -8.75 -13.01
N LEU A 145 11.62 -10.02 -12.68
CA LEU A 145 11.37 -11.16 -13.55
C LEU A 145 10.24 -11.99 -12.94
N ARG A 146 9.23 -12.32 -13.74
CA ARG A 146 8.09 -13.13 -13.31
C ARG A 146 7.77 -14.24 -14.31
N LEU A 147 7.42 -15.40 -13.78
CA LEU A 147 6.90 -16.55 -14.50
C LEU A 147 5.53 -16.88 -13.93
N SER A 148 4.51 -16.91 -14.79
CA SER A 148 3.13 -17.19 -14.41
C SER A 148 2.61 -18.42 -15.17
N ARG A 149 2.02 -19.35 -14.43
CA ARG A 149 1.40 -20.59 -14.90
C ARG A 149 0.00 -20.71 -14.29
N ARG A 150 -0.82 -21.61 -14.83
CA ARG A 150 -2.25 -21.79 -14.48
C ARG A 150 -2.54 -21.90 -12.99
N ARG A 151 -1.63 -22.49 -12.23
CA ARG A 151 -1.79 -22.76 -10.79
C ARG A 151 -0.73 -22.11 -9.91
N TRP A 152 0.26 -21.44 -10.48
CA TRP A 152 1.34 -20.88 -9.67
C TRP A 152 2.02 -19.74 -10.41
N ASP A 153 2.62 -18.84 -9.64
CA ASP A 153 3.57 -17.87 -10.15
C ASP A 153 4.82 -17.85 -9.30
N ALA A 154 5.90 -17.32 -9.87
CA ALA A 154 7.11 -17.01 -9.15
C ALA A 154 7.70 -15.73 -9.71
N PHE A 155 8.28 -14.92 -8.84
CA PHE A 155 9.00 -13.73 -9.22
C PHE A 155 10.30 -13.59 -8.43
N VAL A 156 11.25 -12.89 -9.06
CA VAL A 156 12.47 -12.37 -8.43
C VAL A 156 12.60 -10.92 -8.85
N ALA A 157 12.91 -10.04 -7.91
CA ALA A 157 13.14 -8.64 -8.18
C ALA A 157 14.40 -8.12 -7.49
N LEU A 158 15.09 -7.20 -8.15
CA LEU A 158 16.25 -6.48 -7.63
C LEU A 158 15.89 -5.01 -7.55
N LYS A 159 15.92 -4.44 -6.34
CA LYS A 159 15.83 -2.99 -6.15
C LYS A 159 17.23 -2.40 -5.98
N SER A 160 17.42 -1.15 -6.36
CA SER A 160 18.70 -0.46 -6.24
C SER A 160 18.54 1.06 -6.07
N ALA A 161 19.36 1.63 -5.19
CA ALA A 161 19.51 3.07 -5.03
C ALA A 161 20.93 3.42 -4.55
N PRO A 162 21.45 4.61 -4.89
CA PRO A 162 22.60 5.19 -4.19
C PRO A 162 22.16 5.65 -2.80
N VAL A 163 22.85 5.17 -1.77
CA VAL A 163 22.54 5.49 -0.36
C VAL A 163 23.72 6.21 0.24
N LEU A 164 23.47 7.32 0.94
CA LEU A 164 24.52 8.09 1.59
C LEU A 164 25.20 7.24 2.67
N ASP A 165 26.52 7.18 2.58
CA ASP A 165 27.42 6.62 3.58
C ASP A 165 28.09 7.76 4.33
N ASP A 166 27.67 8.04 5.57
CA ASP A 166 28.22 9.18 6.33
C ASP A 166 29.65 8.97 6.83
N LEU A 167 30.16 7.74 6.78
CA LEU A 167 31.54 7.44 7.18
C LEU A 167 32.50 7.79 6.05
N LEU A 168 32.15 7.39 4.83
CA LEU A 168 32.97 7.64 3.64
C LEU A 168 32.61 8.95 2.92
N LEU A 169 31.45 9.54 3.24
CA LEU A 169 30.85 10.68 2.54
C LEU A 169 30.61 10.41 1.04
N GLU A 170 30.36 9.13 0.72
CA GLU A 170 30.06 8.65 -0.63
C GLU A 170 28.61 8.18 -0.70
N ALA A 171 28.10 7.95 -1.92
CA ALA A 171 26.77 7.40 -2.14
C ALA A 171 26.85 6.06 -2.89
N PRO A 172 27.45 5.01 -2.30
CA PRO A 172 27.57 3.71 -2.94
C PRO A 172 26.19 3.15 -3.28
N ARG A 173 26.14 2.43 -4.40
CA ARG A 173 24.90 1.79 -4.85
C ARG A 173 24.64 0.53 -4.02
N ARG A 174 23.48 0.50 -3.36
CA ARG A 174 22.99 -0.64 -2.58
C ARG A 174 21.91 -1.39 -3.36
N TYR A 175 21.68 -2.63 -2.95
CA TYR A 175 20.76 -3.55 -3.61
C TYR A 175 19.87 -4.28 -2.59
N ALA A 176 18.62 -4.53 -2.98
CA ALA A 176 17.70 -5.39 -2.23
C ALA A 176 17.21 -6.50 -3.15
N LEU A 177 17.28 -7.74 -2.67
CA LEU A 177 16.77 -8.90 -3.39
C LEU A 177 15.42 -9.29 -2.82
N LEU A 178 14.42 -9.39 -3.69
CA LEU A 178 13.05 -9.79 -3.38
C LEU A 178 12.72 -11.04 -4.18
N ALA A 179 11.99 -11.97 -3.59
CA ALA A 179 11.47 -13.14 -4.29
C ALA A 179 10.16 -13.59 -3.69
N GLY A 180 9.33 -14.28 -4.47
CA GLY A 180 8.09 -14.84 -3.97
C GLY A 180 7.25 -15.48 -5.07
N GLY A 181 6.04 -15.86 -4.70
CA GLY A 181 5.08 -16.48 -5.60
C GLY A 181 3.86 -17.01 -4.88
N PHE A 182 2.90 -17.52 -5.64
CA PHE A 182 1.71 -18.20 -5.14
C PHE A 182 1.56 -19.59 -5.75
N LEU A 183 0.74 -20.41 -5.08
CA LEU A 183 0.29 -21.72 -5.50
C LEU A 183 -1.20 -21.86 -5.21
N ASP A 184 -1.98 -22.11 -6.26
CA ASP A 184 -3.37 -22.54 -6.18
C ASP A 184 -3.39 -24.03 -5.86
N VAL A 185 -3.67 -24.34 -4.59
CA VAL A 185 -3.79 -25.71 -4.06
C VAL A 185 -5.08 -26.34 -4.60
N THR A 186 -6.16 -25.56 -4.61
CA THR A 186 -7.44 -25.88 -5.23
C THR A 186 -7.92 -24.70 -6.06
N SER A 187 -9.09 -24.79 -6.70
CA SER A 187 -9.73 -23.65 -7.38
C SER A 187 -10.21 -22.55 -6.43
N GLU A 188 -10.30 -22.85 -5.13
CA GLU A 188 -10.78 -21.93 -4.09
C GLU A 188 -9.67 -21.49 -3.11
N LEU A 189 -8.53 -22.20 -3.06
CA LEU A 189 -7.48 -21.99 -2.06
C LEU A 189 -6.14 -21.68 -2.70
N ARG A 190 -5.62 -20.48 -2.40
CA ARG A 190 -4.30 -20.01 -2.78
C ARG A 190 -3.41 -19.86 -1.56
N LEU A 191 -2.17 -20.33 -1.68
CA LEU A 191 -1.09 -20.06 -0.73
C LEU A 191 -0.06 -19.16 -1.41
N ALA A 192 0.56 -18.25 -0.66
CA ALA A 192 1.57 -17.35 -1.19
C ALA A 192 2.71 -17.13 -0.20
N VAL A 193 3.91 -16.91 -0.72
CA VAL A 193 5.11 -16.60 0.05
C VAL A 193 5.89 -15.49 -0.64
N LYS A 194 6.43 -14.56 0.16
CA LYS A 194 7.37 -13.54 -0.29
C LYS A 194 8.50 -13.42 0.72
N GLY A 195 9.69 -13.05 0.28
CA GLY A 195 10.82 -12.79 1.15
C GLY A 195 11.78 -11.80 0.53
N THR A 196 12.55 -11.14 1.40
CA THR A 196 13.58 -10.20 0.99
C THR A 196 14.78 -10.21 1.90
N VAL A 197 15.92 -9.86 1.33
CA VAL A 197 17.18 -9.57 2.04
C VAL A 197 17.79 -8.31 1.42
N LEU A 198 18.25 -7.41 2.29
CA LEU A 198 18.89 -6.16 1.89
C LEU A 198 19.80 -5.62 3.00
N ASP A 199 20.58 -4.61 2.63
CA ASP A 199 21.36 -3.79 3.54
C ASP A 199 21.00 -2.32 3.24
N ARG A 200 20.43 -1.61 4.23
CA ARG A 200 19.99 -0.22 4.06
C ARG A 200 21.14 0.79 4.13
N GLY A 201 22.39 0.32 4.26
CA GLY A 201 23.58 1.14 4.31
C GLY A 201 24.03 1.47 5.73
N GLN A 202 24.98 2.40 5.80
CA GLN A 202 25.66 2.83 7.02
C GLN A 202 24.69 3.52 8.00
N ILE A 203 24.84 3.19 9.28
CA ILE A 203 24.13 3.84 10.38
C ILE A 203 24.79 5.21 10.66
N PRO A 204 24.05 6.33 10.54
CA PRO A 204 24.63 7.66 10.64
C PRO A 204 25.27 7.94 12.01
N ALA A 205 24.62 7.52 13.11
CA ALA A 205 25.14 7.75 14.46
C ALA A 205 26.46 7.00 14.75
N ALA A 206 26.66 5.84 14.13
CA ALA A 206 27.90 5.07 14.23
C ALA A 206 29.01 5.68 13.36
N ALA A 207 28.66 6.16 12.17
CA ALA A 207 29.60 6.82 11.26
C ALA A 207 30.23 8.07 11.88
N ILE A 208 29.46 8.89 12.61
CA ILE A 208 29.96 10.07 13.33
C ILE A 208 31.05 9.69 14.35
N GLN A 209 31.00 8.46 14.87
CA GLN A 209 31.99 7.91 15.81
C GLN A 209 33.14 7.18 15.11
N GLY A 210 33.20 7.21 13.77
CA GLY A 210 34.21 6.51 12.98
C GLY A 210 34.02 4.99 12.92
N VAL A 211 32.81 4.49 13.23
CA VAL A 211 32.51 3.04 13.27
C VAL A 211 31.65 2.65 12.07
N GLU A 212 32.13 1.69 11.28
CA GLU A 212 31.35 1.07 10.20
C GLU A 212 30.32 0.10 10.77
N LEU A 213 29.04 0.43 10.62
CA LEU A 213 27.91 -0.40 11.05
C LEU A 213 26.76 -0.21 10.07
N HIS A 214 26.31 -1.30 9.48
CA HIS A 214 25.24 -1.31 8.49
C HIS A 214 23.91 -1.76 9.08
N VAL A 215 22.82 -1.53 8.35
CA VAL A 215 21.46 -1.98 8.69
C VAL A 215 21.08 -3.18 7.82
N PRO A 216 21.49 -4.42 8.17
CA PRO A 216 21.03 -5.62 7.49
C PRO A 216 19.54 -5.83 7.78
N VAL A 217 18.77 -6.20 6.77
CA VAL A 217 17.34 -6.49 6.89
C VAL A 217 17.03 -7.78 6.16
N ARG A 218 16.22 -8.63 6.79
CA ARG A 218 15.68 -9.85 6.18
C ARG A 218 14.29 -10.13 6.72
N GLY A 219 13.43 -10.70 5.89
CA GLY A 219 12.11 -11.11 6.36
C GLY A 219 11.32 -11.85 5.31
N ALA A 220 10.17 -12.35 5.74
CA ALA A 220 9.26 -13.10 4.89
C ALA A 220 7.80 -12.83 5.27
N SER A 221 6.93 -13.01 4.29
CA SER A 221 5.48 -12.97 4.44
C SER A 221 4.86 -14.25 3.89
N LEU A 222 3.90 -14.80 4.62
CA LEU A 222 3.09 -15.93 4.22
C LEU A 222 1.63 -15.49 4.13
N GLY A 223 0.95 -15.94 3.09
CA GLY A 223 -0.44 -15.62 2.84
C GLY A 223 -1.25 -16.86 2.45
N ALA A 224 -2.50 -16.92 2.88
CA ALA A 224 -3.48 -17.88 2.41
C ALA A 224 -4.77 -17.13 2.06
N VAL A 225 -5.39 -17.48 0.95
CA VAL A 225 -6.69 -16.92 0.53
C VAL A 225 -7.61 -18.06 0.15
N TRP A 226 -8.73 -18.14 0.85
CA TRP A 226 -9.88 -18.93 0.41
C TRP A 226 -10.89 -18.01 -0.27
N HIS A 227 -11.48 -18.43 -1.38
CA HIS A 227 -12.54 -17.69 -2.06
C HIS A 227 -13.58 -18.63 -2.68
N ARG A 228 -14.81 -18.12 -2.80
CA ARG A 228 -15.92 -18.79 -3.48
C ARG A 228 -16.80 -17.77 -4.18
N GLY A 229 -17.23 -18.09 -5.40
CA GLY A 229 -18.08 -17.22 -6.21
C GLY A 229 -17.30 -16.10 -6.89
N ALA A 230 -18.02 -15.05 -7.29
CA ALA A 230 -17.43 -13.89 -7.95
C ALA A 230 -16.52 -13.09 -6.98
N PRO A 231 -15.48 -12.38 -7.48
CA PRO A 231 -14.67 -11.52 -6.64
C PRO A 231 -15.53 -10.53 -5.84
N VAL A 232 -15.18 -10.35 -4.56
CA VAL A 232 -15.76 -9.32 -3.70
C VAL A 232 -14.79 -8.14 -3.69
N GLY A 233 -15.24 -6.98 -4.16
CA GLY A 233 -14.43 -5.77 -4.22
C GLY A 233 -13.87 -5.33 -2.88
N ASN A 234 -13.01 -4.33 -2.94
CA ASN A 234 -12.39 -3.75 -1.74
C ASN A 234 -13.40 -2.92 -0.94
N ASN A 235 -13.10 -2.76 0.35
CA ASN A 235 -13.84 -1.86 1.24
C ASN A 235 -13.71 -0.41 0.75
N VAL A 236 -14.74 0.38 0.99
CA VAL A 236 -14.77 1.82 0.70
C VAL A 236 -14.19 2.57 1.91
N ASP A 237 -12.90 2.38 2.19
CA ASP A 237 -12.17 3.08 3.28
C ASP A 237 -10.87 3.66 2.74
N LEU A 238 -10.83 4.99 2.55
CA LEU A 238 -9.69 5.67 1.95
C LEU A 238 -8.41 5.54 2.80
N LYS A 239 -8.56 5.58 4.13
CA LYS A 239 -7.43 5.54 5.08
C LYS A 239 -6.74 4.18 5.10
N LEU A 240 -7.48 3.10 4.81
CA LEU A 240 -6.89 1.76 4.73
C LEU A 240 -5.92 1.61 3.54
N TYR A 241 -6.19 2.32 2.45
CA TYR A 241 -5.45 2.19 1.20
C TYR A 241 -4.58 3.41 0.87
N THR A 242 -4.34 4.32 1.80
CA THR A 242 -3.44 5.47 1.58
C THR A 242 -2.00 5.02 1.25
N GLY A 243 -1.60 3.81 1.69
CA GLY A 243 -0.34 3.16 1.27
C GLY A 243 -0.43 2.33 -0.02
N ASP A 244 -1.62 2.32 -0.64
CA ASP A 244 -2.08 1.75 -1.92
C ASP A 244 -1.42 2.27 -3.21
N PRO A 245 -0.23 1.84 -3.72
CA PRO A 245 0.32 2.40 -4.96
C PRO A 245 -0.59 2.17 -6.16
N THR A 246 -1.44 1.14 -6.11
CA THR A 246 -2.41 0.78 -7.15
C THR A 246 -3.84 1.11 -6.76
N PHE A 247 -4.05 1.84 -5.65
CA PHE A 247 -5.37 2.20 -5.15
C PHE A 247 -6.15 2.98 -6.22
N PHE A 248 -5.56 4.04 -6.77
CA PHE A 248 -6.18 4.88 -7.80
C PHE A 248 -6.50 4.10 -9.08
N GLU A 249 -5.79 3.03 -9.41
CA GLU A 249 -6.03 2.25 -10.63
C GLU A 249 -7.20 1.27 -10.49
N ARG A 250 -7.39 0.75 -9.27
CA ARG A 250 -8.35 -0.34 -9.00
C ARG A 250 -9.66 0.16 -8.40
N PHE A 251 -9.65 1.30 -7.72
CA PHE A 251 -10.76 1.68 -6.86
C PHE A 251 -12.09 1.84 -7.59
N PHE A 252 -12.11 2.54 -8.73
CA PHE A 252 -13.31 2.74 -9.55
C PHE A 252 -13.49 1.71 -10.66
N GLN A 253 -12.77 0.58 -10.61
CA GLN A 253 -13.10 -0.53 -11.51
C GLN A 253 -14.56 -0.95 -11.25
N PRO A 254 -15.37 -1.13 -12.32
CA PRO A 254 -16.77 -1.52 -12.15
C PRO A 254 -16.88 -2.82 -11.38
N GLU A 255 -17.65 -2.80 -10.29
CA GLU A 255 -17.98 -4.00 -9.54
C GLU A 255 -19.03 -4.79 -10.32
N THR A 256 -18.84 -6.10 -10.46
CA THR A 256 -19.78 -6.96 -11.18
C THR A 256 -20.74 -7.60 -10.19
N TYR A 257 -22.04 -7.49 -10.40
CA TYR A 257 -23.05 -8.07 -9.52
C TYR A 257 -23.80 -9.20 -10.23
N PRO A 258 -23.17 -10.38 -10.40
CA PRO A 258 -23.79 -11.49 -11.15
C PRO A 258 -24.99 -12.13 -10.45
N GLY A 259 -25.34 -11.67 -9.25
CA GLY A 259 -26.29 -12.32 -8.36
C GLY A 259 -25.66 -13.48 -7.59
N GLY A 260 -26.27 -13.83 -6.45
CA GLY A 260 -25.82 -14.94 -5.61
C GLY A 260 -24.83 -14.56 -4.49
N PHE A 261 -24.28 -15.61 -3.87
CA PHE A 261 -23.37 -15.53 -2.74
C PHE A 261 -21.91 -15.62 -3.21
N ALA A 262 -21.07 -14.73 -2.69
CA ALA A 262 -19.63 -14.84 -2.81
C ALA A 262 -18.95 -14.50 -1.49
N ALA A 263 -17.80 -15.12 -1.23
CA ALA A 263 -17.02 -14.86 -0.04
C ALA A 263 -15.54 -15.05 -0.30
N SER A 264 -14.72 -14.33 0.45
CA SER A 264 -13.28 -14.54 0.51
C SER A 264 -12.78 -14.34 1.93
N VAL A 265 -11.85 -15.18 2.36
CA VAL A 265 -11.14 -15.06 3.62
C VAL A 265 -9.65 -15.13 3.34
N SER A 266 -8.90 -14.11 3.75
CA SER A 266 -7.44 -14.09 3.66
C SER A 266 -6.82 -14.05 5.04
N LEU A 267 -5.70 -14.78 5.19
CA LEU A 267 -4.87 -14.77 6.37
C LEU A 267 -3.43 -14.48 5.94
N GLU A 268 -2.77 -13.58 6.64
CA GLU A 268 -1.39 -13.21 6.41
C GLU A 268 -0.60 -13.14 7.71
N GLY A 269 0.68 -13.54 7.64
CA GLY A 269 1.67 -13.30 8.67
C GLY A 269 3.00 -12.88 8.05
N SER A 270 3.66 -11.89 8.67
CA SER A 270 4.97 -11.36 8.27
C SER A 270 5.92 -11.36 9.46
N LEU A 271 7.18 -11.73 9.21
CA LEU A 271 8.27 -11.69 10.19
C LEU A 271 9.49 -11.05 9.54
N VAL A 272 10.10 -10.09 10.24
CA VAL A 272 11.23 -9.31 9.76
C VAL A 272 12.25 -9.11 10.87
N SER A 273 13.51 -9.01 10.49
CA SER A 273 14.64 -8.77 11.37
C SER A 273 15.50 -7.69 10.75
N GLN A 274 15.87 -6.69 11.55
CA GLN A 274 16.75 -5.58 11.17
C GLN A 274 17.87 -5.39 12.19
N GLY A 275 19.07 -5.04 11.72
CA GLY A 275 20.19 -4.66 12.59
C GLY A 275 20.19 -3.17 12.90
N LEU A 276 20.19 -2.79 14.18
CA LEU A 276 20.19 -1.41 14.67
C LEU A 276 21.26 -1.21 15.73
N VAL A 277 21.58 0.02 16.11
CA VAL A 277 22.53 0.28 17.20
C VAL A 277 21.92 -0.09 18.56
N ASP A 278 22.66 -0.84 19.36
CA ASP A 278 22.33 -1.09 20.77
C ASP A 278 22.52 0.20 21.58
N PRO A 279 21.46 0.75 22.21
CA PRO A 279 21.55 1.97 23.00
C PRO A 279 22.43 1.87 24.25
N GLY A 280 22.69 0.67 24.77
CA GLY A 280 23.40 0.43 26.03
C GLY A 280 24.91 0.21 25.90
N THR A 281 25.46 0.24 24.68
CA THR A 281 26.87 -0.13 24.42
C THR A 281 27.70 1.03 23.87
N ALA A 282 28.93 1.15 24.40
CA ALA A 282 29.96 2.04 23.88
C ALA A 282 31.28 1.25 23.78
N PRO A 283 31.89 1.12 22.58
CA PRO A 283 31.48 1.69 21.29
C PRO A 283 30.15 1.11 20.77
N PRO A 284 29.50 1.77 19.78
CA PRO A 284 28.25 1.29 19.18
C PRO A 284 28.37 -0.15 18.68
N GLN A 285 27.38 -0.97 18.99
CA GLN A 285 27.29 -2.36 18.51
C GLN A 285 25.95 -2.61 17.84
N LEU A 286 25.88 -3.64 17.01
CA LEU A 286 24.66 -4.04 16.33
C LEU A 286 23.80 -4.93 17.24
N SER A 287 22.58 -4.49 17.53
CA SER A 287 21.50 -5.31 18.06
C SER A 287 20.58 -5.78 16.93
N THR A 288 19.99 -6.97 17.08
CA THR A 288 19.00 -7.50 16.14
C THR A 288 17.59 -7.24 16.66
N GLN A 289 16.89 -6.31 16.01
CA GLN A 289 15.48 -6.04 16.30
C GLN A 289 14.58 -6.89 15.40
N THR A 290 13.64 -7.63 16.01
CA THR A 290 12.65 -8.43 15.28
C THR A 290 11.29 -7.75 15.31
N GLY A 291 10.59 -7.76 14.17
CA GLY A 291 9.23 -7.25 14.03
C GLY A 291 8.30 -8.28 13.39
N GLY A 292 7.02 -8.18 13.72
CA GLY A 292 6.00 -9.07 13.19
C GLY A 292 4.68 -8.36 12.92
N ALA A 293 3.94 -8.88 11.95
CA ALA A 293 2.59 -8.43 11.65
C ALA A 293 1.71 -9.60 11.21
N GLY A 294 0.40 -9.48 11.41
CA GLY A 294 -0.57 -10.44 10.91
C GLY A 294 -1.90 -9.77 10.61
N ALA A 295 -2.62 -10.29 9.62
CA ALA A 295 -3.94 -9.81 9.24
C ALA A 295 -4.88 -10.95 8.88
N LEU A 296 -6.16 -10.80 9.25
CA LEU A 296 -7.27 -11.64 8.85
C LEU A 296 -8.31 -10.74 8.19
N GLU A 297 -8.59 -10.98 6.92
CA GLU A 297 -9.61 -10.26 6.18
C GLU A 297 -10.71 -11.22 5.74
N ALA A 298 -11.96 -10.82 5.94
CA ALA A 298 -13.12 -11.54 5.43
C ALA A 298 -14.01 -10.59 4.64
N ARG A 299 -14.49 -11.05 3.49
CA ARG A 299 -15.41 -10.31 2.62
C ARG A 299 -16.54 -11.23 2.23
N VAL A 300 -17.76 -10.72 2.28
CA VAL A 300 -18.95 -11.43 1.87
C VAL A 300 -19.78 -10.52 0.97
N LYS A 301 -20.38 -11.11 -0.06
CA LYS A 301 -21.26 -10.44 -1.01
C LYS A 301 -22.50 -11.30 -1.21
N GLN A 302 -23.67 -10.67 -1.09
CA GLN A 302 -24.96 -11.30 -1.35
C GLN A 302 -25.80 -10.35 -2.20
N GLY A 303 -25.92 -10.65 -3.49
CA GLY A 303 -26.52 -9.69 -4.43
C GLY A 303 -25.75 -8.36 -4.42
N PHE A 304 -26.44 -7.26 -4.10
CA PHE A 304 -25.87 -5.90 -4.03
C PHE A 304 -25.27 -5.51 -2.68
N TRP A 305 -25.48 -6.35 -1.67
CA TRP A 305 -24.97 -6.10 -0.33
C TRP A 305 -23.58 -6.69 -0.18
N ARG A 306 -22.68 -5.94 0.48
CA ARG A 306 -21.35 -6.38 0.86
C ARG A 306 -21.09 -6.13 2.34
N ALA A 307 -20.29 -7.02 2.93
CA ALA A 307 -19.73 -6.87 4.26
C ALA A 307 -18.23 -7.17 4.24
N HIS A 308 -17.50 -6.39 5.02
CA HIS A 308 -16.06 -6.45 5.14
C HIS A 308 -15.68 -6.53 6.61
N ALA A 309 -14.74 -7.41 6.93
CA ALA A 309 -14.12 -7.49 8.24
C ALA A 309 -12.61 -7.56 8.05
N LEU A 310 -11.88 -6.76 8.82
CA LEU A 310 -10.42 -6.78 8.87
C LEU A 310 -9.98 -6.74 10.32
N ALA A 311 -9.16 -7.70 10.73
CA ALA A 311 -8.44 -7.64 11.98
C ALA A 311 -6.94 -7.71 11.70
N TYR A 312 -6.14 -6.89 12.35
CA TYR A 312 -4.69 -6.94 12.20
C TYR A 312 -3.96 -6.65 13.51
N VAL A 313 -2.74 -7.17 13.61
CA VAL A 313 -1.79 -6.93 14.69
C VAL A 313 -0.42 -6.59 14.10
N ARG A 314 0.27 -5.59 14.66
CA ARG A 314 1.61 -5.18 14.24
C ARG A 314 2.46 -4.83 15.45
N THR A 315 3.66 -5.41 15.57
CA THR A 315 4.60 -4.99 16.61
C THR A 315 5.11 -3.58 16.34
N LEU A 316 5.54 -2.86 17.37
CA LEU A 316 6.10 -1.52 17.20
C LEU A 316 7.32 -1.53 16.26
N SER A 317 8.19 -2.53 16.39
CA SER A 317 9.33 -2.75 15.50
C SER A 317 8.92 -2.98 14.04
N PHE A 318 7.73 -3.54 13.77
CA PHE A 318 7.20 -3.68 12.41
C PHE A 318 6.68 -2.34 11.86
N ILE A 319 6.05 -1.52 12.70
CA ILE A 319 5.56 -0.18 12.31
C ILE A 319 6.74 0.74 11.95
N GLN A 320 7.86 0.63 12.65
CA GLN A 320 9.08 1.42 12.45
C GLN A 320 10.06 0.77 11.44
N LEU A 321 9.60 -0.04 10.48
CA LEU A 321 10.52 -0.63 9.48
C LEU A 321 11.01 0.39 8.46
N ASP A 322 10.13 1.26 7.96
CA ASP A 322 10.46 2.22 6.91
C ASP A 322 11.24 3.43 7.46
N ALA A 323 11.21 3.65 8.78
CA ALA A 323 12.05 4.56 9.56
C ALA A 323 12.69 3.74 10.70
N PRO A 324 13.77 2.98 10.42
CA PRO A 324 14.27 1.91 11.29
C PRO A 324 14.52 2.39 12.71
N GLY A 325 13.90 1.79 13.72
CA GLY A 325 14.19 2.06 15.14
C GLY A 325 13.49 3.29 15.74
N PHE A 326 13.65 3.50 17.05
CA PHE A 326 13.17 4.72 17.73
C PHE A 326 14.09 5.07 18.91
N PRO A 327 14.94 6.11 18.78
CA PRO A 327 15.02 7.06 17.68
C PRO A 327 15.61 6.38 16.44
N PRO A 328 15.58 7.03 15.26
CA PRO A 328 16.03 6.40 14.02
C PRO A 328 17.45 5.78 14.13
N TYR A 329 17.58 4.56 13.63
CA TYR A 329 18.74 3.67 13.60
C TYR A 329 19.20 3.09 14.95
N GLN A 330 18.40 3.27 16.01
CA GLN A 330 18.67 2.74 17.33
C GLN A 330 17.60 1.72 17.73
N ASP A 331 18.02 0.62 18.35
CA ASP A 331 17.09 -0.34 18.95
C ASP A 331 16.40 0.25 20.19
N PHE A 332 15.32 -0.38 20.63
CA PHE A 332 14.66 0.02 21.87
C PHE A 332 15.59 -0.23 23.07
N LEU A 333 15.44 0.58 24.12
CA LEU A 333 16.14 0.33 25.37
C LEU A 333 15.75 -1.03 25.95
N LEU A 334 16.70 -1.69 26.64
CA LEU A 334 16.49 -3.01 27.27
C LEU A 334 15.32 -3.02 28.28
N ASP A 335 15.06 -1.89 28.92
CA ASP A 335 13.98 -1.69 29.90
C ASP A 335 12.75 -0.97 29.31
N ALA A 336 12.70 -0.80 27.98
CA ALA A 336 11.54 -0.22 27.32
C ALA A 336 10.38 -1.22 27.26
N GLU A 337 9.20 -0.75 27.64
CA GLU A 337 7.97 -1.53 27.52
C GLU A 337 7.35 -1.24 26.14
N THR A 338 7.24 -2.27 25.30
CA THR A 338 6.64 -2.16 23.96
C THR A 338 5.34 -2.94 23.88
N HIS A 339 4.33 -2.36 23.23
CA HIS A 339 3.07 -3.02 22.96
C HIS A 339 2.70 -2.93 21.48
N ALA A 340 2.13 -4.01 20.96
CA ALA A 340 1.68 -4.12 19.58
C ALA A 340 0.38 -3.35 19.35
N GLU A 341 0.25 -2.79 18.15
CA GLU A 341 -1.01 -2.29 17.64
C GLU A 341 -1.94 -3.46 17.36
N VAL A 342 -3.21 -3.33 17.74
CA VAL A 342 -4.27 -4.29 17.41
C VAL A 342 -5.47 -3.50 16.91
N SER A 343 -5.98 -3.83 15.74
CA SER A 343 -7.16 -3.16 15.19
C SER A 343 -8.16 -4.15 14.61
N GLY A 344 -9.43 -3.80 14.75
CA GLY A 344 -10.55 -4.50 14.13
C GLY A 344 -11.45 -3.50 13.41
N THR A 345 -11.82 -3.81 12.17
CA THR A 345 -12.71 -3.01 11.32
C THR A 345 -13.84 -3.89 10.84
N LEU A 346 -15.07 -3.37 10.93
CA LEU A 346 -16.26 -3.95 10.31
C LEU A 346 -16.89 -2.88 9.42
N GLY A 347 -17.22 -3.25 8.20
CA GLY A 347 -17.85 -2.36 7.23
C GLY A 347 -18.94 -3.09 6.45
N SER A 348 -19.92 -2.33 5.97
CA SER A 348 -20.96 -2.83 5.09
C SER A 348 -21.42 -1.75 4.14
N ASP A 349 -21.76 -2.15 2.92
CA ASP A 349 -22.28 -1.27 1.89
C ASP A 349 -23.37 -1.97 1.05
N TYR A 350 -24.14 -1.16 0.34
CA TYR A 350 -25.22 -1.65 -0.52
C TYR A 350 -25.25 -0.89 -1.85
N HIS A 351 -25.19 -1.60 -2.96
CA HIS A 351 -25.22 -1.00 -4.29
C HIS A 351 -26.65 -0.74 -4.80
N LEU A 352 -27.00 0.54 -4.87
CA LEU A 352 -28.25 1.05 -5.46
C LEU A 352 -28.09 1.18 -6.98
N GLN A 353 -28.34 0.08 -7.69
CA GLN A 353 -28.17 0.00 -9.15
C GLN A 353 -28.83 1.13 -9.94
N ALA A 354 -30.05 1.53 -9.54
CA ALA A 354 -30.82 2.56 -10.25
C ALA A 354 -30.08 3.92 -10.31
N TRP A 355 -29.20 4.19 -9.34
CA TRP A 355 -28.48 5.46 -9.22
C TRP A 355 -26.97 5.31 -9.39
N GLY A 356 -26.45 4.08 -9.48
CA GLY A 356 -25.02 3.79 -9.47
C GLY A 356 -24.34 4.15 -8.15
N LEU A 357 -25.10 4.22 -7.05
CA LEU A 357 -24.62 4.66 -5.74
C LEU A 357 -24.36 3.46 -4.82
N THR A 358 -23.30 3.54 -4.04
CA THR A 358 -22.91 2.53 -3.06
C THR A 358 -22.62 3.22 -1.73
N PRO A 359 -23.66 3.56 -0.93
CA PRO A 359 -23.48 4.01 0.43
C PRO A 359 -22.93 2.88 1.32
N GLY A 360 -22.06 3.24 2.25
CA GLY A 360 -21.45 2.33 3.21
C GLY A 360 -21.27 2.94 4.59
N LEU A 361 -21.16 2.07 5.58
CA LEU A 361 -20.82 2.41 6.97
C LEU A 361 -19.69 1.51 7.44
N LEU A 362 -18.81 2.07 8.27
CA LEU A 362 -17.68 1.35 8.82
C LEU A 362 -17.40 1.78 10.25
N VAL A 363 -17.03 0.83 11.10
CA VAL A 363 -16.55 1.06 12.45
C VAL A 363 -15.21 0.36 12.63
N ARG A 364 -14.24 1.08 13.19
CA ARG A 364 -12.92 0.59 13.53
C ARG A 364 -12.65 0.84 15.00
N VAL A 365 -12.08 -0.15 15.67
CA VAL A 365 -11.54 -0.04 17.02
C VAL A 365 -10.07 -0.40 16.97
N THR A 366 -9.22 0.51 17.42
CA THR A 366 -7.76 0.34 17.41
C THR A 366 -7.20 0.54 18.81
N ARG A 367 -6.42 -0.43 19.28
CA ARG A 367 -5.45 -0.23 20.35
C ARG A 367 -4.13 0.13 19.69
N PRO A 368 -3.66 1.39 19.80
CA PRO A 368 -2.43 1.80 19.12
C PRO A 368 -1.20 1.09 19.70
N ALA A 369 -0.13 1.01 18.92
CA ALA A 369 1.16 0.59 19.44
C ALA A 369 1.72 1.68 20.35
N TRP A 370 2.50 1.30 21.36
CA TRP A 370 3.10 2.26 22.25
C TRP A 370 4.43 1.78 22.84
N LEU A 371 5.22 2.75 23.28
CA LEU A 371 6.53 2.60 23.91
C LEU A 371 6.55 3.41 25.20
N ARG A 372 6.88 2.77 26.31
CA ARG A 372 7.19 3.46 27.57
C ARG A 372 8.69 3.39 27.83
N ASN A 373 9.22 4.43 28.47
CA ASN A 373 10.65 4.66 28.65
C ASN A 373 11.36 4.84 27.30
N ALA A 374 10.83 5.77 26.49
CA ALA A 374 11.48 6.14 25.24
C ALA A 374 12.89 6.73 25.50
N PRO A 375 13.85 6.51 24.58
CA PRO A 375 15.24 6.94 24.74
C PRO A 375 15.46 8.44 24.91
N VAL A 376 16.65 8.78 25.41
CA VAL A 376 17.09 10.11 25.87
C VAL A 376 16.89 11.19 24.80
N GLY A 377 16.22 12.30 25.15
CA GLY A 377 16.02 13.45 24.27
C GLY A 377 14.59 14.03 24.29
N LEU A 378 13.62 13.29 24.82
CA LEU A 378 12.31 13.82 25.20
C LEU A 378 12.35 14.31 26.67
N PRO A 379 11.65 15.40 27.03
CA PRO A 379 11.77 16.01 28.35
C PRO A 379 11.15 15.16 29.46
N GLY A 380 11.88 14.16 29.96
CA GLY A 380 11.62 13.35 31.17
C GLY A 380 11.59 11.83 30.90
N SER A 381 11.87 11.04 31.92
CA SER A 381 12.19 9.59 31.78
C SER A 381 10.97 8.66 31.83
N ARG A 382 9.74 9.19 31.78
CA ARG A 382 8.49 8.42 32.02
C ARG A 382 7.37 8.66 31.02
N TYR A 383 7.68 9.20 29.85
CA TYR A 383 6.65 9.40 28.82
C TYR A 383 6.29 8.10 28.12
N THR A 384 5.04 8.03 27.69
CA THR A 384 4.54 6.97 26.82
C THR A 384 4.32 7.55 25.43
N ALA A 385 5.07 7.07 24.44
CA ALA A 385 4.88 7.42 23.04
C ALA A 385 3.87 6.46 22.41
N VAL A 386 2.81 7.01 21.83
CA VAL A 386 1.75 6.28 21.13
C VAL A 386 1.96 6.45 19.64
N PHE A 387 2.06 5.34 18.91
CA PHE A 387 2.33 5.31 17.48
C PHE A 387 1.05 5.06 16.70
N GLN A 388 0.76 5.97 15.78
CA GLN A 388 -0.42 5.93 14.91
C GLN A 388 -0.04 5.59 13.45
N GLY A 389 1.24 5.67 13.12
CA GLY A 389 1.79 5.33 11.81
C GLY A 389 3.28 5.62 11.75
N LEU A 390 3.84 5.61 10.54
CA LEU A 390 5.22 6.02 10.29
C LEU A 390 5.35 7.52 10.58
N ASN A 391 6.23 7.90 11.51
CA ASN A 391 6.45 9.29 11.93
C ASN A 391 5.22 10.04 12.48
N GLN A 392 4.12 9.33 12.77
CA GLN A 392 2.94 9.88 13.44
C GLN A 392 2.88 9.32 14.85
N LEU A 393 3.24 10.15 15.82
CA LEU A 393 3.24 9.79 17.24
C LEU A 393 2.62 10.88 18.09
N SER A 394 2.02 10.48 19.20
CA SER A 394 1.60 11.35 20.31
C SER A 394 2.40 10.98 21.55
N ILE A 395 2.78 11.97 22.35
CA ILE A 395 3.53 11.76 23.60
C ILE A 395 2.57 12.04 24.74
N LEU A 396 2.16 11.01 25.46
CA LEU A 396 1.18 11.14 26.54
C LEU A 396 1.79 11.81 27.78
N PRO A 397 1.03 12.63 28.53
CA PRO A 397 1.47 13.13 29.83
C PRO A 397 1.91 12.00 30.77
N GLU A 398 2.81 12.31 31.70
CA GLU A 398 3.33 11.33 32.65
C GLU A 398 2.19 10.61 33.42
N GLY A 399 2.29 9.29 33.53
CA GLY A 399 1.31 8.46 34.23
C GLY A 399 0.00 8.21 33.47
N VAL A 400 -0.15 8.73 32.25
CA VAL A 400 -1.32 8.45 31.41
C VAL A 400 -1.07 7.19 30.57
N ASP A 401 -1.99 6.22 30.69
CA ASP A 401 -1.97 5.02 29.86
C ASP A 401 -2.65 5.26 28.50
N PRO A 402 -2.13 4.63 27.42
CA PRO A 402 -2.78 4.64 26.12
C PRO A 402 -4.18 4.02 26.15
N LYS A 403 -5.11 4.66 25.46
CA LYS A 403 -6.52 4.25 25.36
C LYS A 403 -6.88 3.79 23.95
N LEU A 404 -8.01 3.09 23.84
CA LEU A 404 -8.57 2.67 22.56
C LEU A 404 -9.03 3.88 21.74
N VAL A 405 -8.82 3.79 20.44
CA VAL A 405 -9.32 4.72 19.43
C VAL A 405 -10.51 4.08 18.73
N VAL A 406 -11.60 4.84 18.58
CA VAL A 406 -12.79 4.39 17.86
C VAL A 406 -13.04 5.33 16.69
N THR A 407 -13.17 4.77 15.49
CA THR A 407 -13.49 5.53 14.28
C THR A 407 -14.76 4.99 13.66
N ALA A 408 -15.72 5.86 13.38
CA ALA A 408 -16.90 5.56 12.58
C ALA A 408 -16.84 6.34 11.26
N LYS A 409 -17.20 5.71 10.15
CA LYS A 409 -17.21 6.33 8.83
C LYS A 409 -18.52 6.09 8.11
N ALA A 410 -18.97 7.10 7.40
CA ALA A 410 -20.02 7.01 6.39
C ALA A 410 -19.40 7.32 5.03
N THR A 411 -19.63 6.45 4.05
CA THR A 411 -19.07 6.60 2.71
C THR A 411 -20.15 6.51 1.66
N VAL A 412 -19.94 7.19 0.54
CA VAL A 412 -20.79 7.09 -0.64
C VAL A 412 -19.90 7.06 -1.86
N ARG A 413 -19.89 5.93 -2.55
CA ARG A 413 -19.31 5.80 -3.89
C ARG A 413 -20.39 6.00 -4.94
N TRP A 414 -20.10 6.81 -5.95
CA TRP A 414 -20.94 7.01 -7.11
C TRP A 414 -20.18 6.60 -8.38
N ASP A 415 -20.66 5.55 -9.03
CA ASP A 415 -20.13 5.09 -10.31
C ASP A 415 -20.89 5.77 -11.46
N LEU A 416 -20.28 6.77 -12.07
CA LEU A 416 -20.82 7.52 -13.21
C LEU A 416 -20.48 6.79 -14.53
N GLY A 417 -20.97 5.56 -14.65
CA GLY A 417 -20.70 4.68 -15.79
C GLY A 417 -19.23 4.27 -15.90
N THR A 418 -18.72 4.19 -17.13
CA THR A 418 -17.31 3.84 -17.41
C THR A 418 -16.38 5.06 -17.43
N VAL A 419 -16.93 6.28 -17.39
CA VAL A 419 -16.18 7.53 -17.65
C VAL A 419 -15.68 8.17 -16.36
N ALA A 420 -16.48 8.18 -15.29
CA ALA A 420 -16.10 8.87 -14.06
C ALA A 420 -16.56 8.12 -12.81
N GLY A 421 -16.00 8.50 -11.67
CA GLY A 421 -16.38 7.99 -10.37
C GLY A 421 -16.11 9.03 -9.28
N VAL A 422 -16.96 9.04 -8.27
CA VAL A 422 -16.82 9.90 -7.08
C VAL A 422 -16.90 9.04 -5.84
N LEU A 423 -16.08 9.33 -4.84
CA LEU A 423 -16.21 8.81 -3.49
C LEU A 423 -16.15 9.99 -2.53
N ALA A 424 -17.09 10.04 -1.60
CA ALA A 424 -17.05 10.90 -0.43
C ALA A 424 -17.04 10.04 0.84
N GLU A 425 -16.29 10.50 1.83
CA GLU A 425 -16.18 9.89 3.16
C GLU A 425 -16.32 11.00 4.22
N VAL A 426 -17.13 10.72 5.23
CA VAL A 426 -17.17 11.50 6.48
C VAL A 426 -16.78 10.55 7.60
N SER A 427 -15.88 10.99 8.47
CA SER A 427 -15.38 10.20 9.58
C SER A 427 -15.57 10.94 10.90
N TYR A 428 -15.88 10.18 11.94
CA TYR A 428 -15.82 10.63 13.33
C TYR A 428 -14.83 9.74 14.06
N THR A 429 -13.84 10.34 14.70
CA THR A 429 -12.83 9.63 15.48
C THR A 429 -12.87 10.11 16.92
N HIS A 430 -12.93 9.15 17.86
CA HIS A 430 -12.67 9.37 19.27
C HIS A 430 -11.30 8.78 19.61
N ASP A 431 -10.30 9.65 19.72
CA ASP A 431 -8.92 9.33 20.10
C ASP A 431 -8.53 10.07 21.39
N PRO A 432 -8.60 9.41 22.56
CA PRO A 432 -8.19 9.98 23.82
C PRO A 432 -6.67 10.15 23.98
N ASN A 433 -5.87 9.74 22.99
CA ASN A 433 -4.41 9.80 23.03
C ASN A 433 -3.84 11.06 22.36
N ARG A 434 -4.70 11.93 21.82
CA ARG A 434 -4.28 13.17 21.16
C ARG A 434 -3.61 14.10 22.16
N THR A 435 -2.44 14.62 21.78
CA THR A 435 -1.66 15.52 22.63
C THR A 435 -1.05 16.67 21.83
N THR A 436 -0.89 17.81 22.49
CA THR A 436 -0.05 18.94 22.03
C THR A 436 0.97 19.28 23.10
N PHE A 437 1.93 20.15 22.80
CA PHE A 437 2.85 20.69 23.79
C PHE A 437 2.41 22.09 24.22
N GLU A 438 2.44 22.33 25.53
CA GLU A 438 2.26 23.63 26.15
C GLU A 438 3.42 23.91 27.11
N ASP A 439 3.84 25.16 27.19
CA ASP A 439 4.91 25.55 28.12
C ASP A 439 4.40 25.51 29.57
N ASP A 440 5.17 24.86 30.43
CA ASP A 440 4.90 24.87 31.86
C ASP A 440 5.30 26.20 32.53
N VAL A 441 5.09 26.31 33.85
CA VAL A 441 5.47 27.49 34.64
C VAL A 441 6.96 27.82 34.63
N THR A 442 7.81 26.90 34.15
CA THR A 442 9.26 27.08 33.99
C THR A 442 9.66 27.41 32.55
N GLY A 443 8.70 27.48 31.61
CA GLY A 443 8.93 27.65 30.19
C GLY A 443 9.42 26.38 29.48
N ALA A 444 9.26 25.20 30.11
CA ALA A 444 9.61 23.93 29.50
C ALA A 444 8.35 23.30 28.85
N PRO A 445 8.43 22.84 27.58
CA PRO A 445 7.28 22.27 26.90
C PRO A 445 6.91 20.92 27.52
N ARG A 446 5.64 20.75 27.86
CA ARG A 446 5.06 19.50 28.36
C ARG A 446 3.89 19.07 27.50
N PRO A 447 3.71 17.77 27.29
CA PRO A 447 2.53 17.28 26.58
C PRO A 447 1.28 17.46 27.43
N VAL A 448 0.21 17.92 26.80
CA VAL A 448 -1.13 18.04 27.36
C VAL A 448 -2.14 17.36 26.43
N LEU A 449 -3.21 16.82 27.00
CA LEU A 449 -4.26 16.15 26.23
C LEU A 449 -5.10 17.16 25.46
N GLN A 450 -5.38 16.85 24.20
CA GLN A 450 -6.33 17.58 23.36
C GLN A 450 -7.74 16.96 23.46
N PRO A 451 -8.78 17.66 22.98
CA PRO A 451 -10.10 17.07 22.80
C PRO A 451 -10.03 15.77 21.98
N ALA A 452 -10.63 14.71 22.52
CA ALA A 452 -10.53 13.38 21.94
C ALA A 452 -11.31 13.23 20.61
N ASN A 453 -12.27 14.11 20.35
CA ASN A 453 -13.16 13.99 19.19
C ASN A 453 -12.57 14.73 17.99
N ALA A 454 -12.65 14.12 16.82
CA ALA A 454 -12.32 14.71 15.53
C ALA A 454 -13.37 14.33 14.50
N VAL A 455 -13.71 15.26 13.60
CA VAL A 455 -14.54 15.00 12.42
C VAL A 455 -13.70 15.25 11.18
N GLY A 456 -13.57 14.25 10.32
CA GLY A 456 -12.82 14.34 9.08
C GLY A 456 -13.71 14.16 7.85
N VAL A 457 -13.26 14.71 6.73
CA VAL A 457 -13.92 14.59 5.42
C VAL A 457 -12.89 14.28 4.36
N SER A 458 -13.21 13.33 3.47
CA SER A 458 -12.36 13.00 2.32
C SER A 458 -13.20 12.87 1.06
N ALA A 459 -12.63 13.26 -0.08
CA ALA A 459 -13.24 13.12 -1.39
C ALA A 459 -12.22 12.62 -2.41
N LEU A 460 -12.63 11.68 -3.23
CA LEU A 460 -11.88 11.15 -4.36
C LEU A 460 -12.74 11.25 -5.62
N LEU A 461 -12.23 11.94 -6.64
CA LEU A 461 -12.83 12.02 -7.96
C LEU A 461 -11.89 11.36 -8.97
N GLN A 462 -12.44 10.62 -9.93
CA GLN A 462 -11.68 10.05 -11.02
C GLN A 462 -12.40 10.19 -12.35
N ALA A 463 -11.66 10.56 -13.39
CA ALA A 463 -12.06 10.49 -14.79
C ALA A 463 -11.19 9.45 -15.52
N ARG A 464 -11.82 8.72 -16.45
CA ARG A 464 -11.26 7.62 -17.24
C ARG A 464 -11.47 7.90 -18.72
N PHE A 465 -10.43 7.72 -19.52
CA PHE A 465 -10.38 8.04 -20.96
C PHE A 465 -9.89 6.86 -21.78
#